data_AF-A0A4S1ZIT4-F1
#
_entry.id   AF-A0A4S1ZIT4-F1
#
_cell.length_a   1.000
_cell.length_b   1.000
_cell.length_c   1.000
_cell.angle_alpha   90.00
_cell.angle_beta   90.00
_cell.angle_gamma   90.00
#
_symmetry.space_group_name_H-M   'P 1'
#
loop_
_entity.id
_entity.type
_entity.pdbx_description
1 polymer ?
#
loop_
_entity_poly.entity_id
_entity_poly.type
_entity_poly.pdbx_seq_one_letter_code
_entity_poly.pdbx_strand_id
1 'polypeptide(L)'
;MQFNLTSKITSAERFNPEARPTSPDQWTLGLAFSAAVWLSQKLNKPILKITNADYEEAGLKVLTDIYGSAYDLNIRLFNHLQHTITGWPGGKPNADDTHRPERATPFPKRVIVFSPHPDDDVISMGGTLNRLVRQGHEVHVAYETSGNIAVNDEEVTRFMHFINGFNQLFGNNNAMGGVIPAKYQEIKKFLKEKKAGEMDNRDVLTIKGLIRRGEARLASSFNNIPLSRVHFLDLPFYESGRVEKLPMTQADVDIVAKLIEEVKPHQIFVAADLADPHGTHRKCTEAVLAALAQAKERGESWLADCRVWMYRGAWAEWPIEDIEMCVPISPEELLQKRNAILKHSSQMESAPYLGNDSRLFWQRAEDRNRATARLYDALGLASYEAMEAFREYHI
;
A
#
# COMPACT_ATOMS: atom_id res chain seq x y z
N MET A 1 -9.78 17.04 18.27
CA MET A 1 -8.44 16.41 18.21
C MET A 1 -7.72 16.97 16.99
N GLN A 2 -6.45 17.35 17.11
CA GLN A 2 -5.61 17.55 15.93
C GLN A 2 -5.01 16.20 15.57
N PHE A 3 -5.42 15.67 14.43
CA PHE A 3 -4.88 14.45 13.88
C PHE A 3 -3.67 14.82 13.01
N ASN A 4 -2.47 14.72 13.56
CA ASN A 4 -1.22 15.00 12.87
C ASN A 4 -0.11 13.97 13.21
N LEU A 5 -0.48 12.72 13.42
CA LEU A 5 0.42 11.60 13.69
C LEU A 5 1.25 11.22 12.46
N THR A 6 0.74 11.47 11.25
CA THR A 6 1.50 11.31 10.01
C THR A 6 2.72 12.22 9.95
N SER A 7 2.77 13.34 10.68
CA SER A 7 3.99 14.17 10.80
C SER A 7 5.13 13.50 11.58
N LYS A 8 4.84 12.43 12.33
CA LYS A 8 5.84 11.65 13.07
C LYS A 8 6.49 10.56 12.23
N ILE A 9 6.04 10.36 10.99
CA ILE A 9 6.66 9.43 10.04
C ILE A 9 8.05 9.98 9.72
N THR A 10 9.08 9.25 10.13
CA THR A 10 10.47 9.62 9.86
C THR A 10 10.84 9.28 8.42
N SER A 11 11.87 9.93 7.89
CA SER A 11 12.60 9.49 6.70
C SER A 11 14.00 9.09 7.10
N ALA A 12 14.62 8.20 6.34
CA ALA A 12 16.03 7.90 6.47
C ALA A 12 16.87 9.11 6.06
N GLU A 13 18.11 9.12 6.53
CA GLU A 13 19.07 10.16 6.19
C GLU A 13 19.39 10.16 4.69
N ARG A 14 19.54 11.36 4.12
CA ARG A 14 19.76 11.57 2.69
C ARG A 14 21.12 12.20 2.49
N PHE A 15 22.01 11.50 1.80
CA PHE A 15 23.29 12.08 1.44
C PHE A 15 23.11 13.19 0.39
N ASN A 16 23.69 14.35 0.67
CA ASN A 16 23.75 15.48 -0.26
C ASN A 16 25.22 15.76 -0.62
N PRO A 17 25.65 15.56 -1.89
CA PRO A 17 27.02 15.81 -2.30
C PRO A 17 27.45 17.28 -2.22
N GLU A 18 26.51 18.22 -2.14
CA GLU A 18 26.80 19.66 -1.99
C GLU A 18 26.92 20.10 -0.51
N ALA A 19 26.42 19.29 0.43
CA ALA A 19 26.40 19.60 1.86
C ALA A 19 26.96 18.42 2.67
N ARG A 20 28.22 18.07 2.41
CA ARG A 20 28.87 16.91 3.02
C ARG A 20 29.22 17.18 4.48
N PRO A 21 29.02 16.20 5.38
CA PRO A 21 29.55 16.30 6.73
C PRO A 21 31.08 16.40 6.71
N THR A 22 31.62 17.29 7.55
CA THR A 22 33.05 17.58 7.60
C THR A 22 33.75 16.86 8.75
N SER A 23 33.01 16.40 9.76
CA SER A 23 33.56 15.68 10.90
C SER A 23 33.10 14.21 10.93
N PRO A 24 33.96 13.26 11.37
CA PRO A 24 33.62 11.84 11.38
C PRO A 24 32.39 11.45 12.22
N ASP A 25 32.14 12.16 13.32
CA ASP A 25 31.03 11.93 14.26
C ASP A 25 29.65 12.23 13.65
N GLN A 26 29.60 13.00 12.56
CA GLN A 26 28.38 13.30 11.83
C GLN A 26 27.95 12.17 10.88
N TRP A 27 28.83 11.18 10.63
CA TRP A 27 28.55 10.06 9.73
C TRP A 27 27.91 8.90 10.48
N THR A 28 26.58 8.86 10.48
CA THR A 28 25.83 7.68 10.91
C THR A 28 25.97 6.54 9.87
N LEU A 29 25.56 5.33 10.25
CA LEU A 29 25.47 4.22 9.30
C LEU A 29 24.44 4.50 8.19
N GLY A 30 23.33 5.17 8.51
CA GLY A 30 22.29 5.53 7.54
C GLY A 30 22.79 6.53 6.50
N LEU A 31 23.51 7.55 6.94
CA LEU A 31 24.09 8.53 6.02
C LEU A 31 25.22 7.94 5.17
N ALA A 32 26.06 7.08 5.75
CA ALA A 32 27.06 6.32 5.01
C ALA A 32 26.42 5.39 3.97
N PHE A 33 25.30 4.76 4.29
CA PHE A 33 24.53 3.94 3.36
C PHE A 33 24.00 4.77 2.18
N SER A 34 23.34 5.91 2.45
CA SER A 34 22.85 6.80 1.39
C SER A 34 23.97 7.33 0.50
N ALA A 35 25.14 7.67 1.08
CA ALA A 35 26.30 8.11 0.31
C ALA A 35 26.87 7.01 -0.61
N ALA A 36 26.94 5.77 -0.12
CA ALA A 36 27.39 4.64 -0.91
C ALA A 36 26.41 4.26 -2.04
N VAL A 37 25.09 4.34 -1.79
CA VAL A 37 24.05 4.18 -2.81
C VAL A 37 24.23 5.24 -3.91
N TRP A 38 24.37 6.51 -3.52
CA TRP A 38 24.62 7.60 -4.47
C TRP A 38 25.89 7.36 -5.29
N LEU A 39 26.98 6.93 -4.65
CA LEU A 39 28.25 6.68 -5.31
C LEU A 39 28.15 5.48 -6.27
N SER A 40 27.47 4.41 -5.84
CA SER A 40 27.18 3.23 -6.66
C SER A 40 26.44 3.60 -7.94
N GLN A 41 25.39 4.41 -7.83
CA GLN A 41 24.61 4.89 -8.98
C GLN A 41 25.43 5.82 -9.87
N LYS A 42 26.18 6.77 -9.29
CA LYS A 42 27.02 7.72 -10.03
C LYS A 42 28.09 7.01 -10.87
N LEU A 43 28.70 5.96 -10.32
CA LEU A 43 29.75 5.20 -11.00
C LEU A 43 29.21 4.04 -11.83
N ASN A 44 27.91 3.74 -11.72
CA ASN A 44 27.30 2.51 -12.26
C ASN A 44 28.08 1.25 -11.82
N LYS A 45 28.47 1.20 -10.54
CA LYS A 45 29.22 0.10 -9.91
C LYS A 45 28.43 -0.45 -8.71
N PRO A 46 28.19 -1.76 -8.61
CA PRO A 46 27.64 -2.38 -7.39
C PRO A 46 28.45 -2.04 -6.14
N ILE A 47 27.81 -2.00 -4.97
CA ILE A 47 28.42 -1.56 -3.70
C ILE A 47 29.73 -2.30 -3.44
N LEU A 48 29.75 -3.62 -3.58
CA LEU A 48 30.95 -4.44 -3.32
C LEU A 48 32.12 -4.18 -4.29
N LYS A 49 31.91 -3.45 -5.39
CA LYS A 49 32.96 -3.10 -6.37
C LYS A 49 33.51 -1.68 -6.21
N ILE A 50 32.99 -0.89 -5.26
CA ILE A 50 33.49 0.45 -4.98
C ILE A 50 34.81 0.34 -4.22
N THR A 51 35.85 1.04 -4.69
CA THR A 51 37.20 0.98 -4.11
C THR A 51 37.50 2.18 -3.21
N ASN A 52 38.61 2.13 -2.45
CA ASN A 52 39.09 3.30 -1.68
C ASN A 52 39.30 4.52 -2.58
N ALA A 53 39.85 4.33 -3.79
CA ALA A 53 40.06 5.40 -4.75
C ALA A 53 38.74 6.01 -5.22
N ASP A 54 37.70 5.19 -5.46
CA ASP A 54 36.37 5.68 -5.82
C ASP A 54 35.77 6.56 -4.71
N TYR A 55 35.89 6.16 -3.44
CA TYR A 55 35.46 6.99 -2.30
C TYR A 55 36.30 8.27 -2.19
N GLU A 56 37.61 8.20 -2.37
CA GLU A 56 38.50 9.36 -2.29
C GLU A 56 38.23 10.39 -3.39
N GLU A 57 38.10 9.96 -4.65
CA GLU A 57 37.76 10.82 -5.79
C GLU A 57 36.38 11.47 -5.65
N ALA A 58 35.44 10.77 -5.00
CA ALA A 58 34.14 11.32 -4.64
C ALA A 58 34.18 12.29 -3.45
N GLY A 59 35.33 12.46 -2.79
CA GLY A 59 35.48 13.25 -1.57
C GLY A 59 34.77 12.65 -0.37
N LEU A 60 34.75 11.31 -0.30
CA LEU A 60 34.16 10.48 0.75
C LEU A 60 35.22 9.63 1.49
N LYS A 61 36.50 9.98 1.39
CA LYS A 61 37.61 9.30 2.07
C LYS A 61 37.37 9.11 3.59
N VAL A 62 36.68 10.07 4.21
CA VAL A 62 36.28 9.99 5.63
C VAL A 62 35.52 8.69 5.96
N LEU A 63 34.70 8.17 5.05
CA LEU A 63 33.99 6.91 5.24
C LEU A 63 34.96 5.73 5.32
N THR A 64 35.94 5.67 4.43
CA THR A 64 36.95 4.61 4.48
C THR A 64 37.86 4.75 5.70
N ASP A 65 38.08 5.96 6.21
CA ASP A 65 38.86 6.19 7.43
C ASP A 65 38.09 5.74 8.70
N ILE A 66 36.77 5.97 8.76
CA ILE A 66 35.90 5.55 9.88
C ILE A 66 35.75 4.03 9.94
N TYR A 67 35.49 3.41 8.79
CA TYR A 67 35.16 1.99 8.70
C TYR A 67 36.38 1.11 8.38
N GLY A 68 37.57 1.69 8.28
CA GLY A 68 38.85 1.01 8.03
C GLY A 68 39.21 0.87 6.55
N SER A 69 38.24 0.42 5.72
CA SER A 69 38.43 0.31 4.28
C SER A 69 37.10 0.36 3.52
N ALA A 70 37.17 0.57 2.20
CA ALA A 70 36.01 0.40 1.33
C ALA A 70 35.46 -1.03 1.41
N TYR A 71 36.32 -2.04 1.53
CA TYR A 71 35.90 -3.43 1.64
C TYR A 71 35.01 -3.66 2.87
N ASP A 72 35.46 -3.23 4.05
CA ASP A 72 34.75 -3.42 5.32
C ASP A 72 33.42 -2.65 5.33
N LEU A 73 33.44 -1.40 4.84
CA LEU A 73 32.23 -0.60 4.67
C LEU A 73 31.25 -1.27 3.71
N ASN A 74 31.70 -1.64 2.52
CA ASN A 74 30.85 -2.21 1.49
C ASN A 74 30.17 -3.51 1.94
N ILE A 75 30.87 -4.39 2.66
CA ILE A 75 30.27 -5.61 3.24
C ILE A 75 29.17 -5.25 4.23
N ARG A 76 29.42 -4.28 5.12
CA ARG A 76 28.43 -3.86 6.11
C ARG A 76 27.16 -3.31 5.45
N LEU A 77 27.33 -2.48 4.42
CA LEU A 77 26.22 -1.89 3.66
C LEU A 77 25.48 -2.92 2.81
N PHE A 78 26.20 -3.84 2.19
CA PHE A 78 25.61 -4.95 1.43
C PHE A 78 24.76 -5.85 2.34
N ASN A 79 25.26 -6.21 3.52
CA ASN A 79 24.51 -6.99 4.49
C ASN A 79 23.27 -6.23 4.99
N HIS A 80 23.38 -4.91 5.22
CA HIS A 80 22.23 -4.08 5.58
C HIS A 80 21.12 -4.18 4.52
N LEU A 81 21.45 -4.03 3.23
CA LEU A 81 20.50 -4.23 2.14
C LEU A 81 19.95 -5.65 2.08
N GLN A 82 20.81 -6.66 2.22
CA GLN A 82 20.41 -8.06 2.19
C GLN A 82 19.38 -8.38 3.29
N HIS A 83 19.57 -7.83 4.49
CA HIS A 83 18.69 -8.03 5.64
C HIS A 83 17.29 -7.42 5.45
N THR A 84 17.11 -6.49 4.51
CA THR A 84 15.77 -6.02 4.14
C THR A 84 14.98 -7.08 3.37
N ILE A 85 15.64 -7.99 2.64
CA ILE A 85 14.95 -8.95 1.77
C ILE A 85 14.38 -10.12 2.59
N THR A 86 13.08 -10.36 2.47
CA THR A 86 12.44 -11.54 3.07
C THR A 86 11.40 -12.18 2.16
N GLY A 87 11.49 -13.50 2.01
CA GLY A 87 10.42 -14.32 1.46
C GLY A 87 9.32 -14.66 2.47
N TRP A 88 9.39 -14.16 3.72
CA TRP A 88 8.43 -14.43 4.79
C TRP A 88 7.99 -13.12 5.42
N PRO A 89 7.09 -12.36 4.77
CA PRO A 89 6.64 -11.05 5.24
C PRO A 89 5.91 -11.10 6.60
N GLY A 90 5.35 -12.24 6.99
CA GLY A 90 4.78 -12.46 8.33
C GLY A 90 5.71 -13.21 9.30
N GLY A 91 6.99 -13.32 8.95
CA GLY A 91 8.00 -14.05 9.72
C GLY A 91 7.98 -15.56 9.48
N LYS A 92 9.18 -16.16 9.41
CA LYS A 92 9.32 -17.61 9.16
C LYS A 92 9.31 -18.38 10.48
N PRO A 93 8.34 -19.27 10.73
CA PRO A 93 8.31 -20.05 11.97
C PRO A 93 9.51 -21.02 12.03
N ASN A 94 10.01 -21.28 13.24
CA ASN A 94 11.09 -22.23 13.51
C ASN A 94 12.40 -21.95 12.75
N ALA A 95 12.68 -20.69 12.46
CA ALA A 95 13.91 -20.25 11.82
C ALA A 95 14.50 -19.06 12.58
N ASP A 96 15.82 -18.88 12.46
CA ASP A 96 16.49 -17.68 12.95
C ASP A 96 15.98 -16.44 12.19
N ASP A 97 15.61 -15.43 12.97
CA ASP A 97 15.05 -14.16 12.56
C ASP A 97 15.90 -12.95 13.01
N THR A 98 17.10 -13.19 13.58
CA THR A 98 18.02 -12.14 14.07
C THR A 98 18.24 -10.98 13.10
N HIS A 99 18.27 -11.28 11.80
CA HIS A 99 18.50 -10.31 10.73
C HIS A 99 17.34 -10.22 9.73
N ARG A 100 16.14 -10.69 10.11
CA ARG A 100 14.95 -10.60 9.25
C ARG A 100 14.12 -9.37 9.62
N PRO A 101 13.42 -8.75 8.66
CA PRO A 101 12.58 -7.60 8.95
C PRO A 101 11.41 -7.91 9.89
N GLU A 102 10.94 -9.16 9.93
CA GLU A 102 9.78 -9.56 10.73
C GLU A 102 10.07 -10.80 11.58
N ARG A 103 9.58 -10.78 12.83
CA ARG A 103 9.79 -11.82 13.84
C ARG A 103 9.08 -13.13 13.51
N ALA A 104 9.70 -14.25 13.84
CA ALA A 104 9.18 -15.60 13.62
C ALA A 104 7.93 -15.91 14.47
N THR A 105 7.83 -15.32 15.67
CA THR A 105 6.73 -15.58 16.62
C THR A 105 5.96 -14.29 16.94
N PRO A 106 4.63 -14.35 17.14
CA PRO A 106 3.76 -15.53 17.03
C PRO A 106 3.54 -15.99 15.57
N PHE A 107 3.11 -17.25 15.40
CA PHE A 107 2.70 -17.83 14.12
C PHE A 107 1.49 -18.77 14.33
N PRO A 108 0.42 -18.68 13.52
CA PRO A 108 0.18 -17.69 12.46
C PRO A 108 -0.04 -16.27 13.01
N LYS A 109 0.22 -15.24 12.20
CA LYS A 109 -0.08 -13.86 12.54
C LYS A 109 -1.51 -13.49 12.13
N ARG A 110 -2.14 -12.61 12.92
CA ARG A 110 -3.34 -11.86 12.51
C ARG A 110 -2.85 -10.58 11.85
N VAL A 111 -3.24 -10.36 10.60
CA VAL A 111 -2.78 -9.26 9.76
C VAL A 111 -3.99 -8.45 9.31
N ILE A 112 -3.93 -7.13 9.45
CA ILE A 112 -4.89 -6.22 8.80
C ILE A 112 -4.17 -5.44 7.72
N VAL A 113 -4.68 -5.49 6.49
CA VAL A 113 -4.27 -4.61 5.40
C VAL A 113 -5.33 -3.54 5.25
N PHE A 114 -5.01 -2.31 5.67
CA PHE A 114 -5.88 -1.15 5.42
C PHE A 114 -5.62 -0.63 4.02
N SER A 115 -6.69 -0.58 3.23
CA SER A 115 -6.71 -0.17 1.84
C SER A 115 -7.54 1.11 1.73
N PRO A 116 -6.93 2.28 1.47
CA PRO A 116 -7.68 3.53 1.37
C PRO A 116 -8.84 3.45 0.40
N HIS A 117 -8.59 2.93 -0.81
CA HIS A 117 -9.62 2.61 -1.80
C HIS A 117 -9.72 1.10 -2.07
N PRO A 118 -10.87 0.63 -2.60
CA PRO A 118 -11.01 -0.75 -3.08
C PRO A 118 -10.16 -1.06 -4.33
N ASP A 119 -8.89 -1.40 -4.13
CA ASP A 119 -7.86 -1.80 -5.13
C ASP A 119 -6.43 -1.56 -4.61
N ASP A 120 -6.24 -0.60 -3.69
CA ASP A 120 -4.91 -0.23 -3.18
C ASP A 120 -4.15 -1.40 -2.54
N ASP A 121 -4.84 -2.32 -1.86
CA ASP A 121 -4.31 -3.56 -1.30
C ASP A 121 -3.57 -4.41 -2.36
N VAL A 122 -4.22 -4.66 -3.49
CA VAL A 122 -3.67 -5.50 -4.57
C VAL A 122 -2.72 -4.76 -5.48
N ILE A 123 -2.90 -3.45 -5.67
CA ILE A 123 -1.98 -2.60 -6.44
C ILE A 123 -0.65 -2.43 -5.72
N SER A 124 -0.71 -2.08 -4.43
CA SER A 124 0.44 -1.66 -3.65
C SER A 124 1.24 -2.86 -3.16
N MET A 125 0.55 -3.87 -2.63
CA MET A 125 1.17 -5.00 -1.95
C MET A 125 0.56 -6.36 -2.29
N GLY A 126 -0.05 -6.52 -3.47
CA GLY A 126 -0.76 -7.74 -3.86
C GLY A 126 0.10 -9.01 -3.84
N GLY A 127 1.41 -8.92 -4.11
CA GLY A 127 2.32 -10.06 -4.02
C GLY A 127 2.51 -10.51 -2.57
N THR A 128 2.78 -9.54 -1.69
CA THR A 128 2.92 -9.74 -0.23
C THR A 128 1.62 -10.23 0.38
N LEU A 129 0.47 -9.66 0.00
CA LEU A 129 -0.86 -10.08 0.42
C LEU A 129 -1.10 -11.57 0.12
N ASN A 130 -0.88 -11.96 -1.15
CA ASN A 130 -1.03 -13.36 -1.55
C ASN A 130 -0.09 -14.28 -0.77
N ARG A 131 1.15 -13.84 -0.55
CA ARG A 131 2.16 -14.61 0.19
C ARG A 131 1.78 -14.80 1.65
N LEU A 132 1.28 -13.77 2.32
CA LEU A 132 0.80 -13.87 3.71
C LEU A 132 -0.30 -14.92 3.83
N VAL A 133 -1.25 -14.94 2.90
CA VAL A 133 -2.33 -15.95 2.86
C VAL A 133 -1.74 -17.35 2.63
N ARG A 134 -0.86 -17.51 1.64
CA ARG A 134 -0.22 -18.81 1.32
C ARG A 134 0.65 -19.35 2.45
N GLN A 135 1.21 -18.48 3.27
CA GLN A 135 1.98 -18.84 4.46
C GLN A 135 1.10 -19.16 5.68
N GLY A 136 -0.23 -19.12 5.54
CA GLY A 136 -1.16 -19.54 6.57
C GLY A 136 -1.46 -18.48 7.63
N HIS A 137 -1.16 -17.21 7.36
CA HIS A 137 -1.55 -16.12 8.25
C HIS A 137 -3.06 -15.82 8.15
N GLU A 138 -3.61 -15.31 9.24
CA GLU A 138 -4.98 -14.80 9.29
C GLU A 138 -5.01 -13.38 8.72
N VAL A 139 -5.31 -13.25 7.43
CA VAL A 139 -5.31 -11.97 6.73
C VAL A 139 -6.72 -11.38 6.67
N HIS A 140 -6.83 -10.13 7.10
CA HIS A 140 -8.00 -9.27 7.00
C HIS A 140 -7.66 -8.13 6.02
N VAL A 141 -8.61 -7.76 5.16
CA VAL A 141 -8.50 -6.57 4.32
C VAL A 141 -9.61 -5.61 4.72
N ALA A 142 -9.22 -4.37 5.04
CA ALA A 142 -10.11 -3.32 5.46
C ALA A 142 -10.10 -2.19 4.43
N TYR A 143 -11.15 -2.12 3.63
CA TYR A 143 -11.37 -1.02 2.69
C TYR A 143 -11.93 0.16 3.47
N GLU A 144 -11.12 1.22 3.59
CA GLU A 144 -11.42 2.36 4.45
C GLU A 144 -12.50 3.24 3.83
N THR A 145 -12.46 3.43 2.51
CA THR A 145 -13.45 4.24 1.79
C THR A 145 -14.29 3.39 0.83
N SER A 146 -15.46 3.91 0.46
CA SER A 146 -16.33 3.27 -0.53
C SER A 146 -15.78 3.35 -1.96
N GLY A 147 -14.88 4.30 -2.22
CA GLY A 147 -14.34 4.55 -3.56
C GLY A 147 -15.37 5.01 -4.60
N ASN A 148 -16.57 5.38 -4.14
CA ASN A 148 -17.77 5.59 -4.98
C ASN A 148 -17.68 6.77 -5.96
N ILE A 149 -16.76 7.72 -5.75
CA ILE A 149 -16.54 8.85 -6.66
C ILE A 149 -15.62 8.50 -7.85
N ALA A 150 -15.01 7.31 -7.85
CA ALA A 150 -14.05 6.88 -8.88
C ALA A 150 -14.62 5.85 -9.87
N VAL A 151 -15.95 5.75 -9.99
CA VAL A 151 -16.62 4.84 -10.92
C VAL A 151 -17.36 5.65 -11.99
N ASN A 152 -17.22 5.25 -13.25
CA ASN A 152 -17.90 5.89 -14.38
C ASN A 152 -19.42 5.60 -14.32
N ASP A 153 -20.24 6.53 -14.79
CA ASP A 153 -21.69 6.39 -14.93
C ASP A 153 -22.09 5.24 -15.87
N GLU A 154 -21.25 4.94 -16.87
CA GLU A 154 -21.46 3.81 -17.78
C GLU A 154 -21.46 2.46 -17.04
N GLU A 155 -20.63 2.31 -16.01
CA GLU A 155 -20.61 1.12 -15.17
C GLU A 155 -21.91 0.96 -14.38
N VAL A 156 -22.46 2.07 -13.86
CA VAL A 156 -23.77 2.07 -13.20
C VAL A 156 -24.84 1.61 -14.18
N THR A 157 -24.84 2.14 -15.40
CA THR A 157 -25.78 1.75 -16.46
C THR A 157 -25.68 0.26 -16.78
N ARG A 158 -24.46 -0.26 -16.94
CA ARG A 158 -24.16 -1.68 -17.21
C ARG A 158 -24.71 -2.59 -16.12
N PHE A 159 -24.45 -2.29 -14.85
CA PHE A 159 -24.96 -3.09 -13.73
C PHE A 159 -26.48 -2.97 -13.58
N MET A 160 -27.07 -1.80 -13.84
CA MET A 160 -28.52 -1.63 -13.81
C MET A 160 -29.23 -2.42 -14.92
N HIS A 161 -28.64 -2.53 -16.12
CA HIS A 161 -29.12 -3.45 -17.15
C HIS A 161 -29.10 -4.90 -16.68
N PHE A 162 -27.99 -5.33 -16.05
CA PHE A 162 -27.86 -6.68 -15.54
C PHE A 162 -28.90 -7.00 -14.46
N ILE A 163 -29.05 -6.15 -13.44
CA ILE A 163 -30.00 -6.35 -12.34
C ILE A 163 -31.45 -6.39 -12.86
N ASN A 164 -31.80 -5.48 -13.77
CA ASN A 164 -33.14 -5.48 -14.37
C ASN A 164 -33.38 -6.74 -15.22
N GLY A 165 -32.40 -7.18 -16.02
CA GLY A 165 -32.47 -8.43 -16.79
C GLY A 165 -32.58 -9.67 -15.90
N PHE A 166 -31.79 -9.74 -14.82
CA PHE A 166 -31.88 -10.81 -13.82
C PHE A 166 -33.28 -10.86 -13.19
N ASN A 167 -33.84 -9.71 -12.81
CA ASN A 167 -35.20 -9.63 -12.27
C ASN A 167 -36.26 -10.06 -13.30
N GLN A 168 -36.08 -9.79 -14.59
CA GLN A 168 -37.01 -10.26 -15.63
C GLN A 168 -36.98 -11.79 -15.80
N LEU A 169 -35.82 -12.43 -15.61
CA LEU A 169 -35.66 -13.87 -15.74
C LEU A 169 -36.11 -14.65 -14.50
N PHE A 170 -35.77 -14.16 -13.31
CA PHE A 170 -35.90 -14.92 -12.06
C PHE A 170 -36.82 -14.25 -11.03
N GLY A 171 -37.20 -12.99 -11.25
CA GLY A 171 -38.19 -12.32 -10.40
C GLY A 171 -39.59 -12.83 -10.72
N ASN A 172 -40.33 -13.26 -9.70
CA ASN A 172 -41.73 -13.68 -9.81
C ASN A 172 -42.68 -12.49 -10.06
N ASN A 173 -42.35 -11.54 -10.95
CA ASN A 173 -43.31 -10.56 -11.43
C ASN A 173 -42.80 -9.69 -12.59
N ASN A 174 -43.54 -9.75 -13.70
CA ASN A 174 -43.69 -8.74 -14.75
C ASN A 174 -44.34 -7.42 -14.24
N ALA A 175 -44.32 -7.15 -12.93
CA ALA A 175 -44.94 -5.96 -12.37
C ALA A 175 -44.01 -4.76 -12.60
N MET A 176 -44.41 -3.87 -13.51
CA MET A 176 -43.77 -2.58 -13.76
C MET A 176 -43.65 -1.66 -12.53
N GLY A 177 -44.10 -2.09 -11.33
CA GLY A 177 -44.03 -1.35 -10.06
C GLY A 177 -43.08 -1.93 -9.01
N GLY A 178 -42.24 -2.93 -9.35
CA GLY A 178 -41.23 -3.45 -8.43
C GLY A 178 -40.09 -2.46 -8.15
N VAL A 179 -39.40 -2.62 -7.01
CA VAL A 179 -38.27 -1.74 -6.61
C VAL A 179 -37.20 -1.67 -7.70
N ILE A 180 -36.85 -2.81 -8.32
CA ILE A 180 -35.82 -2.89 -9.36
C ILE A 180 -36.23 -2.10 -10.62
N PRO A 181 -37.40 -2.36 -11.27
CA PRO A 181 -37.86 -1.55 -12.39
C PRO A 181 -37.96 -0.05 -12.08
N ALA A 182 -38.47 0.33 -10.90
CA ALA A 182 -38.60 1.73 -10.51
C ALA A 182 -37.23 2.41 -10.39
N LYS A 183 -36.29 1.82 -9.66
CA LYS A 183 -34.92 2.34 -9.52
C LYS A 183 -34.18 2.37 -10.86
N TYR A 184 -34.38 1.37 -11.70
CA TYR A 184 -33.82 1.34 -13.06
C TYR A 184 -34.26 2.55 -13.90
N GLN A 185 -35.56 2.90 -13.88
CA GLN A 185 -36.05 4.08 -14.60
C GLN A 185 -35.54 5.39 -13.99
N GLU A 186 -35.53 5.50 -12.66
CA GLU A 186 -35.04 6.68 -11.94
C GLU A 186 -33.56 6.97 -12.27
N ILE A 187 -32.69 5.96 -12.15
CA ILE A 187 -31.26 6.09 -12.41
C ILE A 187 -31.00 6.37 -13.89
N LYS A 188 -31.69 5.68 -14.79
CA LYS A 188 -31.54 5.92 -16.23
C LYS A 188 -31.96 7.34 -16.62
N LYS A 189 -33.04 7.85 -16.02
CA LYS A 189 -33.48 9.25 -16.23
C LYS A 189 -32.42 10.21 -15.71
N PHE A 190 -31.96 10.02 -14.47
CA PHE A 190 -30.93 10.86 -13.85
C PHE A 190 -29.66 10.91 -14.71
N LEU A 191 -29.08 9.76 -15.07
CA LEU A 191 -27.84 9.71 -15.86
C LEU A 191 -27.99 10.29 -17.26
N LYS A 192 -29.20 10.24 -17.86
CA LYS A 192 -29.48 10.87 -19.16
C LYS A 192 -29.56 12.39 -19.08
N GLU A 193 -30.09 12.92 -17.98
CA GLU A 193 -30.27 14.36 -17.75
C GLU A 193 -29.02 15.02 -17.15
N LYS A 194 -28.18 14.23 -16.48
CA LYS A 194 -26.94 14.66 -15.81
C LYS A 194 -25.96 15.28 -16.81
N LYS A 195 -25.48 16.47 -16.48
CA LYS A 195 -24.45 17.17 -17.27
C LYS A 195 -23.04 16.75 -16.87
N ALA A 196 -22.09 16.91 -17.78
CA ALA A 196 -20.67 16.71 -17.47
C ALA A 196 -20.25 17.59 -16.28
N GLY A 197 -19.65 16.99 -15.25
CA GLY A 197 -19.23 17.67 -14.02
C GLY A 197 -20.33 17.85 -12.96
N GLU A 198 -21.57 17.48 -13.25
CA GLU A 198 -22.64 17.46 -12.24
C GLU A 198 -22.41 16.31 -11.24
N MET A 199 -22.76 16.56 -9.97
CA MET A 199 -22.56 15.58 -8.90
C MET A 199 -23.55 14.42 -9.01
N ASP A 200 -23.10 13.24 -8.58
CA ASP A 200 -23.98 12.09 -8.43
C ASP A 200 -24.94 12.28 -7.25
N ASN A 201 -26.16 11.77 -7.42
CA ASN A 201 -27.09 11.63 -6.30
C ASN A 201 -26.70 10.44 -5.38
N ARG A 202 -27.32 10.35 -4.21
CA ARG A 202 -26.98 9.31 -3.22
C ARG A 202 -27.17 7.88 -3.73
N ASP A 203 -28.16 7.65 -4.58
CA ASP A 203 -28.43 6.31 -5.13
C ASP A 203 -27.34 5.88 -6.10
N VAL A 204 -26.91 6.77 -7.00
CA VAL A 204 -25.80 6.51 -7.93
C VAL A 204 -24.51 6.26 -7.16
N LEU A 205 -24.18 7.10 -6.16
CA LEU A 205 -23.02 6.87 -5.29
C LEU A 205 -23.10 5.52 -4.55
N THR A 206 -24.28 5.14 -4.08
CA THR A 206 -24.48 3.84 -3.41
C THR A 206 -24.22 2.67 -4.36
N ILE A 207 -24.68 2.76 -5.61
CA ILE A 207 -24.44 1.73 -6.62
C ILE A 207 -22.96 1.68 -7.02
N LYS A 208 -22.32 2.84 -7.24
CA LYS A 208 -20.88 2.91 -7.53
C LYS A 208 -20.05 2.27 -6.42
N GLY A 209 -20.38 2.56 -5.15
CA GLY A 209 -19.79 1.88 -4.01
C GLY A 209 -20.02 0.37 -4.06
N LEU A 210 -21.26 -0.08 -4.30
CA LEU A 210 -21.59 -1.50 -4.39
C LEU A 210 -20.80 -2.24 -5.49
N ILE A 211 -20.60 -1.60 -6.65
CA ILE A 211 -19.76 -2.13 -7.74
C ILE A 211 -18.34 -2.38 -7.22
N ARG A 212 -17.69 -1.37 -6.63
CA ARG A 212 -16.34 -1.50 -6.08
C ARG A 212 -16.23 -2.55 -4.97
N ARG A 213 -17.27 -2.69 -4.13
CA ARG A 213 -17.32 -3.77 -3.13
C ARG A 213 -17.39 -5.15 -3.76
N GLY A 214 -18.14 -5.31 -4.86
CA GLY A 214 -18.19 -6.56 -5.62
C GLY A 214 -16.82 -6.93 -6.17
N GLU A 215 -16.11 -5.96 -6.71
CA GLU A 215 -14.75 -6.11 -7.25
C GLU A 215 -13.73 -6.46 -6.17
N ALA A 216 -13.72 -5.73 -5.05
CA ALA A 216 -12.89 -6.03 -3.89
C ALA A 216 -13.14 -7.44 -3.33
N ARG A 217 -14.40 -7.88 -3.22
CA ARG A 217 -14.72 -9.25 -2.80
C ARG A 217 -14.21 -10.30 -3.78
N LEU A 218 -14.28 -10.01 -5.09
CA LEU A 218 -13.76 -10.89 -6.13
C LEU A 218 -12.23 -10.98 -6.06
N ALA A 219 -11.54 -9.86 -5.87
CA ALA A 219 -10.08 -9.81 -5.68
C ALA A 219 -9.64 -10.55 -4.41
N SER A 220 -10.36 -10.35 -3.30
CA SER A 220 -10.13 -11.05 -2.04
C SER A 220 -10.32 -12.57 -2.18
N SER A 221 -11.41 -12.99 -2.83
CA SER A 221 -11.69 -14.42 -3.07
C SER A 221 -10.64 -15.05 -3.99
N PHE A 222 -10.19 -14.32 -5.02
CA PHE A 222 -9.10 -14.76 -5.90
C PHE A 222 -7.79 -14.98 -5.14
N ASN A 223 -7.53 -14.20 -4.09
CA ASN A 223 -6.39 -14.37 -3.18
C ASN A 223 -6.66 -15.32 -2.01
N ASN A 224 -7.78 -16.07 -2.01
CA ASN A 224 -8.18 -17.00 -0.96
C ASN A 224 -8.40 -16.35 0.42
N ILE A 225 -8.81 -15.08 0.45
CA ILE A 225 -9.19 -14.39 1.67
C ILE A 225 -10.69 -14.64 1.93
N PRO A 226 -11.08 -15.23 3.07
CA PRO A 226 -12.49 -15.44 3.40
C PRO A 226 -13.27 -14.13 3.45
N LEU A 227 -14.48 -14.10 2.89
CA LEU A 227 -15.31 -12.88 2.86
C LEU A 227 -15.69 -12.36 4.26
N SER A 228 -15.66 -13.20 5.29
CA SER A 228 -15.82 -12.78 6.69
C SER A 228 -14.67 -11.93 7.22
N ARG A 229 -13.53 -11.89 6.50
CA ARG A 229 -12.35 -11.08 6.81
C ARG A 229 -12.18 -9.90 5.86
N VAL A 230 -13.18 -9.62 5.04
CA VAL A 230 -13.22 -8.46 4.14
C VAL A 230 -14.14 -7.41 4.73
N HIS A 231 -13.56 -6.29 5.15
CA HIS A 231 -14.24 -5.23 5.89
C HIS A 231 -14.40 -4.00 5.01
N PHE A 232 -15.60 -3.40 5.04
CA PHE A 232 -15.88 -2.11 4.38
C PHE A 232 -16.24 -1.11 5.46
N LEU A 233 -15.35 -0.16 5.72
CA LEU A 233 -15.47 0.75 6.86
C LEU A 233 -16.31 1.99 6.56
N ASP A 234 -16.39 2.39 5.29
CA ASP A 234 -17.13 3.56 4.82
C ASP A 234 -16.84 4.81 5.66
N LEU A 235 -15.54 5.13 5.84
CA LEU A 235 -15.13 6.21 6.74
C LEU A 235 -15.86 7.52 6.41
N PRO A 236 -16.56 8.13 7.40
CA PRO A 236 -17.42 9.29 7.19
C PRO A 236 -16.77 10.45 6.43
N PHE A 237 -15.47 10.68 6.59
CA PHE A 237 -14.77 11.78 5.92
C PHE A 237 -14.86 11.71 4.39
N TYR A 238 -15.03 10.51 3.82
CA TYR A 238 -15.06 10.27 2.38
C TYR A 238 -16.45 10.39 1.75
N GLU A 239 -17.50 10.30 2.57
CA GLU A 239 -18.89 10.14 2.11
C GLU A 239 -19.57 11.45 1.67
N SER A 240 -18.78 12.49 1.35
CA SER A 240 -19.29 13.78 0.82
C SER A 240 -19.88 13.67 -0.59
N GLY A 241 -19.52 12.63 -1.35
CA GLY A 241 -19.80 12.52 -2.78
C GLY A 241 -18.99 13.49 -3.65
N ARG A 242 -17.97 14.17 -3.08
CA ARG A 242 -17.13 15.16 -3.76
C ARG A 242 -15.66 14.73 -3.77
N VAL A 243 -14.89 15.36 -4.67
CA VAL A 243 -13.42 15.26 -4.68
C VAL A 243 -12.87 15.79 -3.35
N GLU A 244 -13.35 16.95 -2.92
CA GLU A 244 -13.04 17.50 -1.60
C GLU A 244 -13.70 16.66 -0.50
N LYS A 245 -12.86 16.21 0.44
CA LYS A 245 -13.23 15.33 1.53
C LYS A 245 -13.60 16.12 2.77
N LEU A 246 -14.58 15.64 3.53
CA LEU A 246 -14.93 16.25 4.82
C LEU A 246 -13.72 16.20 5.77
N PRO A 247 -13.66 17.08 6.78
CA PRO A 247 -12.69 16.95 7.86
C PRO A 247 -12.81 15.57 8.53
N MET A 248 -11.68 14.97 8.87
CA MET A 248 -11.67 13.74 9.66
C MET A 248 -12.11 14.05 11.09
N THR A 249 -12.86 13.13 11.70
CA THR A 249 -13.45 13.26 13.02
C THR A 249 -13.16 12.05 13.89
N GLN A 250 -13.57 12.09 15.16
CA GLN A 250 -13.45 10.94 16.06
C GLN A 250 -14.27 9.73 15.58
N ALA A 251 -15.37 9.96 14.85
CA ALA A 251 -16.18 8.87 14.31
C ALA A 251 -15.40 7.99 13.32
N ASP A 252 -14.52 8.58 12.51
CA ASP A 252 -13.63 7.85 11.60
C ASP A 252 -12.67 6.95 12.39
N VAL A 253 -12.07 7.51 13.46
CA VAL A 253 -11.13 6.79 14.34
C VAL A 253 -11.83 5.65 15.09
N ASP A 254 -13.04 5.87 15.60
CA ASP A 254 -13.79 4.87 16.36
C ASP A 254 -14.12 3.63 15.51
N ILE A 255 -14.44 3.82 14.22
CA ILE A 255 -14.69 2.72 13.28
C ILE A 255 -13.42 1.87 13.08
N VAL A 256 -12.28 2.52 12.89
CA VAL A 256 -10.98 1.83 12.72
C VAL A 256 -10.58 1.12 14.02
N ALA A 257 -10.70 1.82 15.16
CA ALA A 257 -10.38 1.29 16.48
C ALA A 257 -11.21 0.06 16.82
N LYS A 258 -12.50 0.05 16.46
CA LYS A 258 -13.37 -1.12 16.63
C LYS A 258 -12.81 -2.35 15.91
N LEU A 259 -12.44 -2.23 14.63
CA LEU A 259 -11.86 -3.35 13.89
C LEU A 259 -10.53 -3.81 14.49
N ILE A 260 -9.66 -2.86 14.86
CA ILE A 260 -8.36 -3.17 15.48
C ILE A 260 -8.56 -3.92 16.81
N GLU A 261 -9.54 -3.52 17.63
CA GLU A 261 -9.86 -4.18 18.90
C GLU A 261 -10.48 -5.56 18.71
N GLU A 262 -11.31 -5.75 17.67
CA GLU A 262 -11.90 -7.05 17.33
C GLU A 262 -10.83 -8.05 16.87
N VAL A 263 -9.84 -7.61 16.08
CA VAL A 263 -8.81 -8.49 15.49
C VAL A 263 -7.58 -8.63 16.39
N LYS A 264 -7.19 -7.59 17.12
CA LYS A 264 -5.92 -7.48 17.88
C LYS A 264 -4.72 -7.91 17.04
N PRO A 265 -4.43 -7.20 15.93
CA PRO A 265 -3.46 -7.65 14.93
C PRO A 265 -2.04 -7.74 15.47
N HIS A 266 -1.26 -8.68 14.92
CA HIS A 266 0.20 -8.71 15.10
C HIS A 266 0.93 -7.90 14.03
N GLN A 267 0.28 -7.68 12.88
CA GLN A 267 0.76 -6.86 11.78
C GLN A 267 -0.36 -6.01 11.21
N ILE A 268 -0.04 -4.76 10.93
CA ILE A 268 -0.91 -3.83 10.21
C ILE A 268 -0.14 -3.34 8.99
N PHE A 269 -0.77 -3.32 7.82
CA PHE A 269 -0.27 -2.64 6.65
C PHE A 269 -1.13 -1.39 6.38
N VAL A 270 -0.48 -0.24 6.15
CA VAL A 270 -1.15 1.04 5.82
C VAL A 270 -0.47 1.72 4.64
N ALA A 271 -1.22 2.52 3.89
CA ALA A 271 -0.64 3.38 2.86
C ALA A 271 0.18 4.53 3.50
N ALA A 272 1.24 4.97 2.83
CA ALA A 272 2.04 6.13 3.24
C ALA A 272 2.23 7.17 2.13
N ASP A 273 1.35 7.18 1.13
CA ASP A 273 1.30 8.23 0.10
C ASP A 273 0.68 9.53 0.64
N LEU A 274 1.38 10.17 1.56
CA LEU A 274 0.94 11.40 2.21
C LEU A 274 0.83 12.59 1.24
N ALA A 275 1.46 12.49 0.07
CA ALA A 275 1.41 13.48 -1.00
C ALA A 275 0.30 13.19 -2.04
N ASP A 276 -0.61 12.24 -1.77
CA ASP A 276 -1.80 11.99 -2.59
C ASP A 276 -2.53 13.32 -2.88
N PRO A 277 -2.74 13.70 -4.16
CA PRO A 277 -3.38 14.95 -4.55
C PRO A 277 -4.79 15.13 -3.97
N HIS A 278 -5.46 14.05 -3.58
CA HIS A 278 -6.81 14.08 -3.02
C HIS A 278 -6.84 13.94 -1.49
N GLY A 279 -5.68 13.74 -0.86
CA GLY A 279 -5.52 13.65 0.59
C GLY A 279 -6.25 12.48 1.25
N THR A 280 -6.76 11.51 0.48
CA THR A 280 -7.52 10.37 1.02
C THR A 280 -6.57 9.43 1.75
N HIS A 281 -5.44 9.09 1.13
CA HIS A 281 -4.46 8.17 1.72
C HIS A 281 -3.97 8.71 3.06
N ARG A 282 -3.65 10.01 3.13
CA ARG A 282 -3.24 10.67 4.39
C ARG A 282 -4.29 10.54 5.48
N LYS A 283 -5.56 10.83 5.19
CA LYS A 283 -6.65 10.77 6.20
C LYS A 283 -6.91 9.35 6.69
N CYS A 284 -6.89 8.38 5.79
CA CYS A 284 -6.95 6.95 6.10
C CYS A 284 -5.85 6.53 7.09
N THR A 285 -4.58 6.75 6.73
CA THR A 285 -3.43 6.43 7.58
C THR A 285 -3.51 7.13 8.92
N GLU A 286 -3.90 8.40 8.93
CA GLU A 286 -4.08 9.18 10.14
C GLU A 286 -5.16 8.59 11.08
N ALA A 287 -6.27 8.06 10.54
CA ALA A 287 -7.29 7.37 11.32
C ALA A 287 -6.74 6.09 11.98
N VAL A 288 -5.96 5.29 11.25
CA VAL A 288 -5.31 4.08 11.78
C VAL A 288 -4.30 4.43 12.88
N LEU A 289 -3.42 5.41 12.64
CA LEU A 289 -2.45 5.84 13.64
C LEU A 289 -3.12 6.43 14.88
N ALA A 290 -4.22 7.17 14.73
CA ALA A 290 -4.99 7.69 15.86
C ALA A 290 -5.62 6.56 16.68
N ALA A 291 -6.17 5.52 16.03
CA ALA A 291 -6.70 4.36 16.73
C ALA A 291 -5.62 3.61 17.53
N LEU A 292 -4.42 3.45 16.95
CA LEU A 292 -3.27 2.85 17.64
C LEU A 292 -2.77 3.71 18.80
N ALA A 293 -2.72 5.02 18.63
CA ALA A 293 -2.35 5.95 19.71
C ALA A 293 -3.33 5.83 20.89
N GLN A 294 -4.64 5.76 20.63
CA GLN A 294 -5.64 5.54 21.67
C GLN A 294 -5.49 4.19 22.37
N ALA A 295 -5.18 3.12 21.62
CA ALA A 295 -4.91 1.80 22.22
C ALA A 295 -3.63 1.84 23.09
N LYS A 296 -2.60 2.59 22.67
CA LYS A 296 -1.37 2.79 23.45
C LYS A 296 -1.64 3.55 24.75
N GLU A 297 -2.44 4.61 24.68
CA GLU A 297 -2.87 5.39 25.85
C GLU A 297 -3.67 4.55 26.85
N ARG A 298 -4.47 3.59 26.38
CA ARG A 298 -5.18 2.62 27.24
C ARG A 298 -4.28 1.54 27.84
N GLY A 299 -3.03 1.42 27.40
CA GLY A 299 -2.09 0.40 27.89
C GLY A 299 -2.40 -1.01 27.37
N GLU A 300 -2.94 -1.12 26.14
CA GLU A 300 -3.26 -2.43 25.54
C GLU A 300 -2.00 -3.29 25.33
N SER A 301 -1.91 -4.39 26.08
CA SER A 301 -0.70 -5.25 26.08
C SER A 301 -0.37 -5.88 24.72
N TRP A 302 -1.37 -6.15 23.88
CA TRP A 302 -1.18 -6.77 22.57
C TRP A 302 -0.42 -5.87 21.58
N LEU A 303 -0.37 -4.55 21.81
CA LEU A 303 0.37 -3.62 20.95
C LEU A 303 1.88 -3.85 20.94
N ALA A 304 2.46 -4.39 22.03
CA ALA A 304 3.87 -4.73 22.09
C ALA A 304 4.26 -5.72 20.97
N ASP A 305 3.32 -6.59 20.62
CA ASP A 305 3.42 -7.60 19.58
C ASP A 305 2.76 -7.16 18.26
N CYS A 306 2.47 -5.87 18.07
CA CYS A 306 1.98 -5.33 16.80
C CYS A 306 3.10 -4.57 16.06
N ARG A 307 3.22 -4.79 14.75
CA ARG A 307 4.10 -4.01 13.86
C ARG A 307 3.27 -3.36 12.77
N VAL A 308 3.62 -2.14 12.40
CA VAL A 308 2.94 -1.37 11.36
C VAL A 308 3.90 -1.21 10.18
N TRP A 309 3.52 -1.76 9.04
CA TRP A 309 4.28 -1.69 7.80
C TRP A 309 3.59 -0.73 6.82
N MET A 310 4.35 0.24 6.35
CA MET A 310 3.86 1.27 5.45
C MET A 310 4.24 0.93 4.00
N TYR A 311 3.25 0.86 3.13
CA TYR A 311 3.44 0.68 1.69
C TYR A 311 3.19 1.98 0.93
N ARG A 312 3.73 2.05 -0.29
CA ARG A 312 3.39 3.11 -1.27
C ARG A 312 2.40 2.59 -2.31
N GLY A 313 1.61 3.48 -2.87
CA GLY A 313 0.65 3.20 -3.94
C GLY A 313 1.30 3.09 -5.32
N ALA A 314 0.50 3.29 -6.37
CA ALA A 314 0.94 3.05 -7.75
C ALA A 314 1.93 4.08 -8.32
N TRP A 315 2.11 5.23 -7.67
CA TRP A 315 2.75 6.40 -8.27
C TRP A 315 4.25 6.50 -7.99
N ALA A 316 4.67 6.15 -6.79
CA ALA A 316 6.06 6.19 -6.35
C ALA A 316 6.33 5.01 -5.43
N GLU A 317 7.60 4.62 -5.29
CA GLU A 317 8.04 3.66 -4.28
C GLU A 317 8.95 4.37 -3.27
N TRP A 318 9.17 3.73 -2.12
CA TRP A 318 10.18 4.15 -1.16
C TRP A 318 11.55 4.29 -1.83
N PRO A 319 12.29 5.39 -1.57
CA PRO A 319 13.72 5.40 -1.86
C PRO A 319 14.42 4.28 -1.08
N ILE A 320 15.49 3.71 -1.64
CA ILE A 320 16.13 2.50 -1.12
C ILE A 320 16.50 2.61 0.36
N GLU A 321 16.90 3.79 0.83
CA GLU A 321 17.31 4.02 2.21
C GLU A 321 16.14 4.12 3.19
N ASP A 322 14.92 4.30 2.70
CA ASP A 322 13.71 4.19 3.54
C ASP A 322 13.19 2.75 3.66
N ILE A 323 13.72 1.79 2.90
CA ILE A 323 13.20 0.42 2.85
C ILE A 323 13.75 -0.41 4.01
N GLU A 324 12.84 -0.96 4.80
CA GLU A 324 13.18 -1.82 5.95
C GLU A 324 12.72 -3.27 5.72
N MET A 325 11.73 -3.48 4.85
CA MET A 325 11.37 -4.80 4.35
C MET A 325 11.17 -4.74 2.83
N CYS A 326 11.74 -5.72 2.13
CA CYS A 326 11.57 -5.92 0.71
C CYS A 326 11.14 -7.36 0.45
N VAL A 327 10.01 -7.53 -0.23
CA VAL A 327 9.39 -8.82 -0.50
C VAL A 327 9.58 -9.14 -1.99
N PRO A 328 10.47 -10.08 -2.36
CA PRO A 328 10.73 -10.41 -3.76
C PRO A 328 9.55 -11.17 -4.35
N ILE A 329 9.24 -10.99 -5.62
CA ILE A 329 8.09 -11.56 -6.32
C ILE A 329 8.60 -12.34 -7.53
N SER A 330 8.13 -13.59 -7.72
CA SER A 330 8.43 -14.38 -8.90
C SER A 330 7.60 -13.93 -10.12
N PRO A 331 7.97 -14.32 -11.36
CA PRO A 331 7.13 -14.07 -12.55
C PRO A 331 5.68 -14.54 -12.40
N GLU A 332 5.47 -15.72 -11.79
CA GLU A 332 4.13 -16.27 -11.55
C GLU A 332 3.37 -15.47 -10.50
N GLU A 333 4.02 -15.04 -9.42
CA GLU A 333 3.39 -14.20 -8.40
C GLU A 333 3.08 -12.79 -8.92
N LEU A 334 3.92 -12.24 -9.80
CA LEU A 334 3.66 -10.96 -10.45
C LEU A 334 2.45 -11.07 -11.40
N LEU A 335 2.33 -12.18 -12.13
CA LEU A 335 1.15 -12.48 -12.95
C LEU A 335 -0.11 -12.64 -12.08
N GLN A 336 0.00 -13.31 -10.93
CA GLN A 336 -1.12 -13.42 -9.98
C GLN A 336 -1.53 -12.06 -9.45
N LYS A 337 -0.58 -11.21 -9.06
CA LYS A 337 -0.82 -9.83 -8.64
C LYS A 337 -1.57 -9.05 -9.73
N ARG A 338 -1.10 -9.09 -10.98
CA ARG A 338 -1.80 -8.47 -12.12
C ARG A 338 -3.24 -8.95 -12.20
N ASN A 339 -3.48 -10.26 -12.15
CA ASN A 339 -4.82 -10.82 -12.25
C ASN A 339 -5.74 -10.42 -11.09
N ALA A 340 -5.18 -10.17 -9.90
CA ALA A 340 -5.91 -9.61 -8.76
C ALA A 340 -6.30 -8.15 -8.99
N ILE A 341 -5.37 -7.31 -9.48
CA ILE A 341 -5.66 -5.92 -9.88
C ILE A 341 -6.76 -5.90 -10.95
N LEU A 342 -6.69 -6.83 -11.90
CA LEU A 342 -7.69 -6.95 -12.97
C LEU A 342 -9.08 -7.44 -12.48
N LYS A 343 -9.29 -7.68 -11.18
CA LYS A 343 -10.65 -7.90 -10.64
C LYS A 343 -11.40 -6.58 -10.41
N HIS A 344 -10.71 -5.44 -10.46
CA HIS A 344 -11.27 -4.10 -10.35
C HIS A 344 -11.57 -3.52 -11.74
N SER A 345 -12.51 -4.15 -12.45
CA SER A 345 -12.85 -3.84 -13.84
C SER A 345 -13.26 -2.38 -14.08
N SER A 346 -14.00 -1.79 -13.15
CA SER A 346 -14.48 -0.42 -13.20
C SER A 346 -13.34 0.62 -13.15
N GLN A 347 -12.13 0.19 -12.79
CA GLN A 347 -10.93 1.01 -12.67
C GLN A 347 -9.95 0.84 -13.85
N MET A 348 -10.28 0.01 -14.86
CA MET A 348 -9.34 -0.38 -15.92
C MET A 348 -9.17 0.62 -17.05
N GLU A 349 -10.23 1.15 -17.64
CA GLU A 349 -10.13 1.79 -18.97
C GLU A 349 -9.87 3.30 -18.90
N SER A 350 -10.35 3.95 -17.84
CA SER A 350 -10.11 5.37 -17.56
C SER A 350 -10.56 5.66 -16.14
N ALA A 351 -9.74 5.31 -15.15
CA ALA A 351 -10.00 5.80 -13.81
C ALA A 351 -10.04 7.34 -13.86
N PRO A 352 -11.02 8.01 -13.23
CA PRO A 352 -11.25 9.45 -13.42
C PRO A 352 -10.04 10.35 -13.04
N TYR A 353 -9.03 9.77 -12.39
CA TYR A 353 -7.87 10.45 -11.81
C TYR A 353 -6.52 9.90 -12.30
N LEU A 354 -6.42 9.41 -13.55
CA LEU A 354 -5.18 8.84 -14.10
C LEU A 354 -4.03 9.84 -14.31
N GLY A 355 -4.26 11.15 -14.15
CA GLY A 355 -3.26 12.20 -14.39
C GLY A 355 -2.77 12.21 -15.84
N ASN A 356 -1.49 12.55 -16.06
CA ASN A 356 -0.87 12.59 -17.38
C ASN A 356 -0.22 11.26 -17.82
N ASP A 357 -0.31 10.21 -17.01
CA ASP A 357 0.26 8.90 -17.33
C ASP A 357 -0.80 8.04 -18.06
N SER A 358 -0.48 7.58 -19.27
CA SER A 358 -1.41 6.80 -20.10
C SER A 358 -1.43 5.29 -19.80
N ARG A 359 -0.52 4.81 -18.94
CA ARG A 359 -0.47 3.39 -18.55
C ARG A 359 -1.63 3.01 -17.66
N LEU A 360 -2.07 1.77 -17.78
CA LEU A 360 -3.05 1.16 -16.89
C LEU A 360 -2.47 0.92 -15.49
N PHE A 361 -3.29 0.91 -14.44
CA PHE A 361 -2.81 0.73 -13.06
C PHE A 361 -1.94 -0.51 -12.87
N TRP A 362 -2.32 -1.64 -13.47
CA TRP A 362 -1.53 -2.87 -13.36
C TRP A 362 -0.13 -2.74 -14.00
N GLN A 363 0.00 -1.98 -15.10
CA GLN A 363 1.29 -1.73 -15.75
C GLN A 363 2.17 -0.85 -14.85
N ARG A 364 1.58 0.18 -14.24
CA ARG A 364 2.28 1.05 -13.28
C ARG A 364 2.76 0.25 -12.07
N ALA A 365 1.91 -0.61 -11.52
CA ALA A 365 2.26 -1.48 -10.40
C ALA A 365 3.42 -2.43 -10.77
N GLU A 366 3.35 -3.11 -11.92
CA GLU A 366 4.43 -3.98 -12.41
C GLU A 366 5.74 -3.20 -12.63
N ASP A 367 5.69 -2.07 -13.33
CA ASP A 367 6.86 -1.25 -13.63
C ASP A 367 7.52 -0.73 -12.35
N ARG A 368 6.72 -0.29 -11.37
CA ARG A 368 7.19 0.14 -10.05
C ARG A 368 7.93 -0.98 -9.34
N ASN A 369 7.33 -2.18 -9.25
CA ASN A 369 7.98 -3.30 -8.56
C ASN A 369 9.20 -3.84 -9.30
N ARG A 370 9.22 -3.81 -10.63
CA ARG A 370 10.42 -4.10 -11.45
C ARG A 370 11.52 -3.06 -11.25
N ALA A 371 11.16 -1.79 -11.11
CA ALA A 371 12.13 -0.73 -10.84
C ALA A 371 12.83 -0.93 -9.50
N THR A 372 12.09 -1.33 -8.45
CA THR A 372 12.68 -1.71 -7.15
C THR A 372 13.64 -2.88 -7.29
N ALA A 373 13.25 -3.94 -8.01
CA ALA A 373 14.13 -5.10 -8.22
C ALA A 373 15.41 -4.75 -8.99
N ARG A 374 15.30 -3.92 -10.04
CA ARG A 374 16.47 -3.41 -10.80
C ARG A 374 17.38 -2.54 -9.94
N LEU A 375 16.84 -1.75 -9.02
CA LEU A 375 17.63 -0.95 -8.10
C LEU A 375 18.45 -1.84 -7.16
N TYR A 376 17.84 -2.88 -6.58
CA TYR A 376 18.55 -3.87 -5.77
C TYR A 376 19.63 -4.62 -6.56
N ASP A 377 19.34 -5.04 -7.79
CA ASP A 377 20.29 -5.69 -8.70
C ASP A 377 21.49 -4.79 -9.03
N ALA A 378 21.24 -3.52 -9.36
CA ALA A 378 22.29 -2.53 -9.64
C ALA A 378 23.21 -2.26 -8.43
N LEU A 379 22.70 -2.39 -7.20
CA LEU A 379 23.48 -2.29 -5.97
C LEU A 379 24.29 -3.56 -5.67
N GLY A 380 24.05 -4.65 -6.40
CA GLY A 380 24.82 -5.90 -6.36
C GLY A 380 24.10 -7.10 -5.77
N LEU A 381 22.79 -7.00 -5.50
CA LEU A 381 21.99 -8.12 -4.99
C LEU A 381 21.49 -9.02 -6.11
N ALA A 382 20.92 -10.17 -5.73
CA ALA A 382 20.37 -11.11 -6.69
C ALA A 382 19.29 -10.48 -7.57
N SER A 383 19.21 -10.92 -8.83
CA SER A 383 18.19 -10.46 -9.77
C SER A 383 16.85 -11.13 -9.47
N TYR A 384 15.83 -10.31 -9.20
CA TYR A 384 14.44 -10.73 -8.99
C TYR A 384 13.55 -10.14 -10.08
N GLU A 385 12.42 -10.79 -10.38
CA GLU A 385 11.46 -10.26 -11.35
C GLU A 385 10.86 -8.93 -10.86
N ALA A 386 10.44 -8.88 -9.60
CA ALA A 386 9.82 -7.71 -9.00
C ALA A 386 10.00 -7.71 -7.48
N MET A 387 9.84 -6.54 -6.84
CA MET A 387 9.95 -6.37 -5.39
C MET A 387 8.92 -5.37 -4.87
N GLU A 388 8.28 -5.70 -3.74
CA GLU A 388 7.43 -4.78 -2.97
C GLU A 388 8.20 -4.32 -1.73
N ALA A 389 8.20 -3.01 -1.48
CA ALA A 389 8.97 -2.40 -0.40
C ALA A 389 8.07 -1.82 0.70
N PHE A 390 8.55 -1.90 1.93
CA PHE A 390 7.86 -1.42 3.12
C PHE A 390 8.83 -0.73 4.07
N ARG A 391 8.29 0.23 4.81
CA ARG A 391 8.95 0.91 5.93
C ARG A 391 8.16 0.64 7.21
N GLU A 392 8.83 0.43 8.33
CA GLU A 392 8.16 0.27 9.61
C GLU A 392 7.72 1.63 10.16
N TYR A 393 6.52 1.67 10.75
CA TYR A 393 6.12 2.73 11.67
C TYR A 393 6.22 2.20 13.10
N HIS A 394 7.10 2.80 13.89
CA HIS A 394 7.27 2.43 15.30
C HIS A 394 6.20 3.10 16.17
N ILE A 395 5.34 2.27 16.79
CA ILE A 395 4.18 2.67 17.60
C ILE A 395 4.57 3.43 18.87
#